data_AF-A0A5S4ZQN2-F1
#
_entry.id   AF-A0A5S4ZQN2-F1
#
_cell.length_a   1.000
_cell.length_b   1.000
_cell.length_c   1.000
_cell.angle_alpha   90.00
_cell.angle_beta   90.00
_cell.angle_gamma   90.00
#
_symmetry.space_group_name_H-M   'P 1'
#
loop_
_entity.id
_entity.type
_entity.pdbx_description
1 polymer ?
#
loop_
_entity_poly.entity_id
_entity_poly.type
_entity_poly.pdbx_seq_one_letter_code
_entity_poly.pdbx_strand_id
1 'polypeptide(L)'
;MEQDKELELEFSEQTQAMIEELSRKTGQPPEVVVETIIHNHLMHQVPFIEKKAVESGKTVQEILNQQFVQLIEFMLKRDSSK
;
A
#
# COMPACT_ATOMS: atom_id res chain seq x y z
N MET A 1 -14.10 20.04 10.02
CA MET A 1 -13.57 20.14 8.65
C MET A 1 -12.69 18.92 8.48
N GLU A 2 -13.27 17.81 8.01
CA GLU A 2 -12.47 16.68 7.56
C GLU A 2 -11.81 17.15 6.27
N GLN A 3 -10.51 17.49 6.35
CA GLN A 3 -9.73 17.60 5.14
C GLN A 3 -9.78 16.21 4.53
N ASP A 4 -10.41 16.08 3.36
CA ASP A 4 -10.11 15.01 2.42
C ASP A 4 -8.62 15.11 2.11
N LYS A 5 -7.79 14.53 2.98
CA LYS A 5 -6.36 14.38 2.76
C LYS A 5 -6.26 13.39 1.62
N GLU A 6 -6.06 13.89 0.41
CA GLU A 6 -5.66 13.06 -0.72
C GLU A 6 -4.35 12.36 -0.32
N LEU A 7 -4.47 11.07 -0.03
CA LEU A 7 -3.32 10.21 0.25
C LEU A 7 -2.73 9.82 -1.10
N GLU A 8 -1.64 10.47 -1.47
CA GLU A 8 -0.94 10.16 -2.71
C GLU A 8 0.00 8.98 -2.49
N LEU A 9 -0.15 7.95 -3.33
CA LEU A 9 0.75 6.81 -3.39
C LEU A 9 1.70 6.98 -4.55
N GLU A 10 3.00 6.92 -4.25
CA GLU A 10 4.04 6.97 -5.27
C GLU A 10 4.63 5.57 -5.46
N PHE A 11 4.42 5.01 -6.65
CA PHE A 11 4.93 3.70 -6.99
C PHE A 11 6.23 3.83 -7.78
N SER A 12 7.32 3.32 -7.23
CA SER A 12 8.54 3.06 -8.01
C SER A 12 8.27 2.01 -9.10
N GLU A 13 9.14 1.94 -10.11
CA GLU A 13 9.07 0.90 -11.15
C GLU A 13 9.02 -0.52 -10.54
N GLN A 14 9.78 -0.76 -9.47
CA GLN A 14 9.75 -2.02 -8.74
C GLN A 14 8.36 -2.28 -8.12
N THR A 15 7.76 -1.28 -7.48
CA THR A 15 6.42 -1.41 -6.88
C THR A 15 5.37 -1.67 -7.96
N GLN A 16 5.45 -0.99 -9.11
CA GLN A 16 4.57 -1.25 -10.25
C GLN A 16 4.71 -2.70 -10.75
N ALA A 17 5.94 -3.19 -10.91
CA ALA A 17 6.17 -4.58 -11.32
C ALA A 17 5.56 -5.60 -10.34
N MET A 18 5.62 -5.32 -9.03
CA MET A 18 5.00 -6.17 -8.02
C MET A 18 3.46 -6.11 -8.04
N ILE A 19 2.88 -4.93 -8.29
CA ILE A 19 1.43 -4.76 -8.51
C ILE A 19 0.99 -5.60 -9.72
N GLU A 20 1.71 -5.50 -10.84
CA GLU A 20 1.40 -6.27 -12.04
C GLU A 20 1.54 -7.78 -11.81
N GLU A 21 2.56 -8.22 -11.05
CA GLU A 21 2.69 -9.63 -10.69
C GLU A 21 1.50 -10.12 -9.86
N LEU A 22 1.11 -9.33 -8.85
CA LEU A 22 -0.02 -9.67 -8.01
C LEU A 22 -1.33 -9.68 -8.80
N SER A 23 -1.51 -8.72 -9.70
CA SER A 23 -2.62 -8.67 -10.68
C SER A 23 -2.69 -9.96 -11.52
N ARG A 24 -1.57 -10.42 -12.07
CA ARG A 24 -1.52 -11.70 -12.81
C ARG A 24 -1.88 -12.91 -11.95
N LYS A 25 -1.46 -12.94 -10.68
CA LYS A 25 -1.75 -14.05 -9.75
C LYS A 25 -3.21 -14.08 -9.30
N THR A 26 -3.81 -12.92 -9.04
CA THR A 26 -5.19 -12.83 -8.55
C THR A 26 -6.22 -12.79 -9.68
N GLY A 27 -5.80 -12.52 -10.92
CA GLY A 27 -6.68 -12.32 -12.07
C GLY A 27 -7.45 -10.99 -12.03
N GLN A 28 -7.07 -10.07 -11.13
CA GLN A 28 -7.69 -8.76 -10.99
C GLN A 28 -6.88 -7.69 -11.73
N PRO A 29 -7.51 -6.64 -12.26
CA PRO A 29 -6.80 -5.49 -12.82
C PRO A 29 -5.86 -4.82 -11.79
N PRO A 30 -4.71 -4.25 -12.20
CA PRO A 30 -3.78 -3.57 -11.30
C PRO A 30 -4.43 -2.51 -10.41
N GLU A 31 -5.38 -1.75 -10.94
CA GLU A 31 -6.09 -0.70 -10.22
C GLU A 31 -6.92 -1.28 -9.07
N VAL A 32 -7.59 -2.41 -9.34
CA VAL A 32 -8.40 -3.13 -8.33
C VAL A 32 -7.51 -3.71 -7.23
N VAL A 33 -6.31 -4.18 -7.58
CA VAL A 33 -5.33 -4.67 -6.60
C VAL A 33 -4.91 -3.52 -5.67
N VAL A 34 -4.57 -2.36 -6.25
CA VAL A 34 -4.18 -1.17 -5.49
C VAL A 34 -5.31 -0.72 -4.56
N GLU A 35 -6.52 -0.53 -5.09
CA GLU A 35 -7.69 -0.13 -4.30
C GLU A 35 -7.99 -1.10 -3.17
N THR A 36 -7.93 -2.40 -3.45
CA THR A 36 -8.15 -3.46 -2.44
C THR A 36 -7.16 -3.33 -1.29
N ILE A 37 -5.88 -3.09 -1.58
CA ILE A 37 -4.85 -2.94 -0.55
C ILE A 37 -5.10 -1.67 0.27
N ILE A 38 -5.40 -0.55 -0.39
CA ILE A 38 -5.67 0.72 0.28
C ILE A 38 -6.87 0.60 1.21
N HIS A 39 -8.02 0.18 0.70
CA HIS A 39 -9.26 0.14 1.46
C HIS A 39 -9.24 -0.93 2.55
N ASN A 40 -8.72 -2.12 2.28
CA ASN A 40 -8.78 -3.22 3.24
C ASN A 40 -7.69 -3.13 4.31
N HIS A 41 -6.52 -2.55 3.99
CA HIS A 41 -5.38 -2.56 4.89
C HIS A 41 -4.94 -1.18 5.36
N LEU A 42 -4.85 -0.18 4.47
CA LEU A 42 -4.18 1.09 4.81
C LEU A 42 -5.13 2.15 5.38
N MET A 43 -6.37 2.26 4.88
CA MET A 43 -7.33 3.28 5.32
C MET A 43 -7.61 3.23 6.82
N HIS A 44 -7.74 2.04 7.39
CA HIS A 44 -7.96 1.85 8.83
C HIS A 44 -6.72 2.19 9.68
N GLN A 45 -5.54 2.26 9.05
CA GLN A 45 -4.27 2.52 9.73
C GLN A 45 -3.83 3.98 9.67
N VAL A 46 -4.54 4.86 8.94
CA VAL A 46 -4.16 6.27 8.75
C VAL A 46 -3.83 6.99 10.07
N PRO A 47 -4.66 6.93 11.13
CA PRO A 47 -4.32 7.60 12.40
C PRO A 47 -3.04 7.07 13.06
N PHE A 48 -2.75 5.79 12.88
CA PHE A 48 -1.53 5.16 13.39
C PHE A 48 -0.31 5.56 12.54
N ILE A 49 -0.46 5.61 11.21
CA ILE A 49 0.56 6.08 10.28
C ILE A 49 0.93 7.53 10.59
N GLU A 50 -0.05 8.40 10.84
CA GLU A 50 0.17 9.80 11.23
C GLU A 50 0.98 9.91 12.53
N LYS A 51 0.62 9.14 13.56
CA LYS A 51 1.38 9.10 14.80
C LYS A 51 2.82 8.65 14.56
N LYS A 52 3.02 7.59 13.78
CA LYS A 52 4.35 7.04 13.46
C LYS A 52 5.19 8.01 12.63
N ALA A 53 4.56 8.80 11.76
CA ALA A 53 5.22 9.85 10.98
C ALA A 53 5.87 10.88 11.90
N VAL A 54 5.10 11.37 12.88
CA VAL A 54 5.60 12.31 13.90
C VAL A 54 6.74 11.69 14.73
N GLU A 55 6.59 10.45 15.19
CA GLU A 55 7.58 9.78 16.03
C GLU A 55 8.90 9.47 15.30
N SER A 56 8.85 9.21 14.00
CA SER A 56 10.01 8.80 13.20
C SER A 56 10.64 9.93 12.37
N GLY A 57 10.03 11.13 12.38
CA GLY A 57 10.48 12.27 11.58
C GLY A 57 10.28 12.08 10.07
N LYS A 58 9.41 11.15 9.67
CA LYS A 58 9.04 10.87 8.28
C LYS A 58 7.69 11.49 7.96
N THR A 59 7.40 11.65 6.68
CA THR A 59 6.07 12.01 6.20
C THR A 59 5.09 10.82 6.28
N VAL A 60 3.79 11.13 6.35
CA VAL A 60 2.71 10.13 6.26
C VAL A 60 2.85 9.33 4.97
N GLN A 61 3.13 10.02 3.86
CA GLN A 61 3.31 9.43 2.54
C GLN A 61 4.45 8.41 2.50
N GLU A 62 5.61 8.73 3.07
CA GLU A 62 6.74 7.80 3.13
C GLU A 62 6.39 6.51 3.90
N ILE A 63 5.68 6.64 5.02
CA ILE A 63 5.26 5.47 5.80
C ILE A 63 4.21 4.66 5.05
N LEU A 64 3.27 5.33 4.37
CA LEU A 64 2.20 4.70 3.63
C LEU A 64 2.75 3.93 2.42
N ASN A 65 3.68 4.53 1.66
CA ASN A 65 4.42 3.85 0.59
C ASN A 65 5.19 2.64 1.12
N GLN A 66 5.89 2.78 2.25
CA GLN A 66 6.63 1.67 2.87
C GLN A 66 5.70 0.51 3.28
N GLN A 67 4.56 0.81 3.89
CA GLN A 67 3.59 -0.22 4.29
C GLN A 67 2.93 -0.88 3.09
N PHE A 68 2.60 -0.11 2.05
CA PHE A 68 2.04 -0.63 0.81
C PHE A 68 2.97 -1.67 0.16
N VAL A 69 4.26 -1.35 0.03
CA VAL A 69 5.26 -2.28 -0.50
C VAL A 69 5.35 -3.55 0.34
N GLN A 70 5.43 -3.43 1.66
CA GLN A 70 5.50 -4.59 2.56
C GLN A 70 4.27 -5.50 2.45
N LEU A 71 3.08 -4.93 2.24
CA LEU A 71 1.84 -5.69 2.05
C LEU A 71 1.87 -6.47 0.74
N ILE A 72 2.28 -5.86 -0.37
CA ILE A 72 2.39 -6.56 -1.65
C ILE A 72 3.42 -7.69 -1.56
N GLU A 73 4.60 -7.43 -1.00
CA GLU A 73 5.61 -8.48 -0.80
C GLU A 73 5.07 -9.65 0.02
N PHE A 74 4.32 -9.36 1.08
CA PHE A 74 3.69 -10.39 1.91
C PHE A 74 2.65 -11.19 1.12
N MET A 75 1.78 -10.54 0.36
CA MET A 75 0.77 -11.19 -0.48
C MET A 75 1.41 -12.09 -1.54
N LEU A 76 2.43 -11.61 -2.24
CA LEU A 76 3.17 -12.36 -3.25
C LEU A 76 3.88 -13.59 -2.65
N LYS A 77 4.47 -13.47 -1.46
CA LYS A 77 5.07 -14.60 -0.74
C LYS A 77 4.02 -15.62 -0.30
N ARG A 78 2.86 -15.16 0.18
CA ARG A 78 1.77 -16.03 0.63
C ARG A 78 1.22 -16.90 -0.51
N ASP A 79 1.01 -16.33 -1.68
CA ASP A 79 0.53 -17.09 -2.85
C ASP A 79 1.60 -18.03 -3.44
N SER A 80 2.88 -17.76 -3.21
CA SER A 80 3.97 -18.64 -3.64
C SER A 80 4.14 -19.90 -2.77
N SER A 81 3.35 -20.03 -1.70
CA SER A 81 3.37 -21.17 -0.76
C SER A 81 2.27 -22.20 -1.01
N LYS A 82 1.67 -22.22 -2.21
CA LYS A 82 0.66 -23.21 -2.62
C LYS A 82 1.20 -24.17 -3.67
#